data_AF-A0A8H9LAJ2-F1
#
_entry.id   AF-A0A8H9LAJ2-F1
#
_cell.length_a   1.000
_cell.length_b   1.000
_cell.length_c   1.000
_cell.angle_alpha   90.00
_cell.angle_beta   90.00
_cell.angle_gamma   90.00
#
_symmetry.space_group_name_H-M   'P 1'
#
loop_
_entity.id
_entity.type
_entity.pdbx_description
1 polymer ?
#
loop_
_entity_poly.entity_id
_entity_poly.type
_entity_poly.pdbx_seq_one_letter_code
_entity_poly.pdbx_strand_id
1 'polypeptide(L)'
;MPVGRDGWFEAARPIRVEGGIKARSKRGSIGEQWWSRRFIDILERVCDAGRLTRGRAYARRGQVLDLDLGPGLAKARVQGSRPKPYDVHVRITAYDAREWAGLAEALAAQALHRAKLLAGEMPPEIEQVFDACGLPLFPGERGLDMECSCPDWGFPCKHLSAVLYLLAEAFDEDPFLVLAWRGMAKDALLDALRQTGGGEHVEKPRLLDVTDVPFAERVGDFYGSGASPARPGPAAGPGSPSDLLLRALDPPPVKARHIPLLDLLRPAYRAFAAEENE
;
A
#
# COMPACT_ATOMS: atom_id res chain seq x y z
N MET A 1 36.82 -26.96 23.11
CA MET A 1 37.06 -25.67 22.41
C MET A 1 38.55 -25.65 22.07
N PRO A 2 38.98 -25.58 20.80
CA PRO A 2 40.42 -25.55 20.56
C PRO A 2 40.91 -24.14 20.86
N VAL A 3 41.73 -24.05 21.91
CA VAL A 3 42.54 -22.90 22.24
C VAL A 3 43.74 -22.93 21.28
N GLY A 4 44.02 -21.83 20.59
CA GLY A 4 45.25 -21.72 19.80
C GLY A 4 46.47 -21.94 20.70
N ARG A 5 47.60 -22.35 20.12
CA ARG A 5 48.85 -22.67 20.85
C ARG A 5 49.35 -21.55 21.77
N ASP A 6 48.84 -20.32 21.60
CA ASP A 6 49.33 -19.12 22.25
C ASP A 6 48.34 -18.56 23.30
N GLY A 7 47.22 -19.23 23.56
CA GLY A 7 46.22 -18.80 24.57
C GLY A 7 45.34 -17.62 24.15
N TRP A 8 45.52 -17.09 22.93
CA TRP A 8 44.70 -16.01 22.35
C TRP A 8 43.62 -16.58 21.41
N PHE A 9 42.41 -16.02 21.47
CA PHE A 9 41.31 -16.37 20.56
C PHE A 9 41.67 -15.97 19.12
N GLU A 10 41.99 -16.95 18.27
CA GLU A 10 42.01 -16.69 16.83
C GLU A 10 40.62 -16.25 16.39
N ALA A 11 40.52 -15.04 15.84
CA ALA A 11 39.28 -14.51 15.29
C ALA A 11 38.82 -15.38 14.12
N ALA A 12 37.98 -16.37 14.42
CA ALA A 12 37.53 -17.35 13.45
C ALA A 12 36.79 -16.65 12.29
N ARG A 13 37.33 -16.78 11.08
CA ARG A 13 36.75 -16.18 9.87
C ARG A 13 35.45 -16.92 9.50
N PRO A 14 34.41 -16.22 9.01
CA PRO A 14 33.22 -16.85 8.45
C PRO A 14 33.60 -17.80 7.31
N ILE A 15 32.95 -18.95 7.24
CA ILE A 15 32.96 -19.78 6.03
C ILE A 15 32.21 -19.01 4.95
N ARG A 16 32.77 -18.91 3.74
CA ARG A 16 32.09 -18.24 2.63
C ARG A 16 30.95 -19.10 2.12
N VAL A 17 29.84 -18.45 1.81
CA VAL A 17 28.66 -19.06 1.20
C VAL A 17 28.59 -18.65 -0.26
N GLU A 18 28.30 -19.60 -1.13
CA GLU A 18 27.84 -19.35 -2.50
C GLU A 18 26.31 -19.40 -2.55
N GLY A 19 25.69 -18.41 -3.17
CA GLY A 19 24.22 -18.35 -3.32
C GLY A 19 23.42 -17.87 -2.11
N GLY A 20 24.06 -17.44 -1.02
CA GLY A 20 23.32 -16.85 0.12
C GLY A 20 22.65 -15.52 -0.22
N ILE A 21 21.59 -15.20 0.51
CA ILE A 21 20.80 -13.97 0.38
C ILE A 21 21.69 -12.76 0.67
N LYS A 22 21.79 -11.86 -0.30
CA LYS A 22 22.61 -10.65 -0.23
C LYS A 22 21.74 -9.43 -0.10
N ALA A 23 22.17 -8.51 0.75
CA ALA A 23 21.58 -7.18 0.77
C ALA A 23 21.73 -6.50 -0.60
N ARG A 24 20.65 -5.96 -1.14
CA ARG A 24 20.60 -5.23 -2.42
C ARG A 24 21.40 -3.93 -2.32
N SER A 25 21.31 -3.24 -1.18
CA SER A 25 22.10 -2.04 -0.90
C SER A 25 23.60 -2.37 -0.79
N LYS A 26 24.36 -2.08 -1.85
CA LYS A 26 25.82 -2.27 -1.87
C LYS A 26 26.56 -1.28 -0.95
N ARG A 27 26.01 -0.07 -0.76
CA ARG A 27 26.53 1.01 0.10
C ARG A 27 25.37 1.88 0.60
N GLY A 28 25.58 2.58 1.71
CA GLY A 28 24.56 3.49 2.28
C GLY A 28 23.57 2.80 3.22
N SER A 29 22.43 3.45 3.43
CA SER A 29 21.31 2.96 4.22
C SER A 29 20.70 1.70 3.58
N ILE A 30 19.98 0.97 4.41
CA ILE A 30 19.06 -0.12 4.05
C ILE A 30 17.69 0.42 4.45
N GLY A 31 16.61 0.08 3.75
CA GLY A 31 15.31 0.69 4.01
C GLY A 31 15.18 2.05 3.33
N GLU A 32 14.63 2.09 2.12
CA GLU A 32 14.29 3.35 1.41
C GLU A 32 12.83 3.74 1.62
N GLN A 33 11.95 2.76 1.79
CA GLN A 33 10.52 3.01 1.99
C GLN A 33 10.22 3.37 3.45
N TRP A 34 9.15 4.13 3.68
CA TRP A 34 8.83 4.65 5.01
C TRP A 34 8.65 3.53 6.06
N TRP A 35 8.06 2.40 5.68
CA TRP A 35 7.81 1.25 6.57
C TRP A 35 9.11 0.55 6.98
N SER A 36 10.06 0.40 6.04
CA SER A 36 11.36 -0.19 6.33
C SER A 36 12.22 0.76 7.14
N ARG A 37 12.13 2.08 6.88
CA ARG A 37 12.79 3.08 7.73
C ARG A 37 12.22 3.06 9.14
N ARG A 38 10.89 2.97 9.27
CA ARG A 38 10.21 2.86 10.56
C ARG A 38 10.67 1.63 11.35
N PHE A 39 10.80 0.48 10.68
CA PHE A 39 11.34 -0.73 11.29
C PHE A 39 12.82 -0.54 11.72
N ILE A 40 13.66 0.05 10.87
CA ILE A 40 15.07 0.31 11.19
C ILE A 40 15.22 1.29 12.36
N ASP A 41 14.37 2.30 12.45
CA ASP A 41 14.37 3.23 13.58
C ASP A 41 14.10 2.50 14.91
N ILE A 42 13.25 1.48 14.91
CA ILE A 42 13.03 0.63 16.09
C ILE A 42 14.29 -0.16 16.41
N LEU A 43 14.95 -0.74 15.40
CA LEU A 43 16.20 -1.48 15.59
C LEU A 43 17.32 -0.58 16.12
N GLU A 44 17.46 0.65 15.62
CA GLU A 44 18.46 1.62 16.06
C GLU A 44 18.23 2.09 17.51
N ARG A 45 17.01 1.97 18.04
CA ARG A 45 16.69 2.25 19.45
C ARG A 45 16.95 1.06 20.37
N VAL A 46 16.65 -0.16 19.91
CA VAL A 46 16.73 -1.38 20.74
C VAL A 46 18.12 -2.03 20.68
N CYS A 47 18.88 -1.81 19.61
CA CYS A 47 20.14 -2.52 19.34
C CYS A 47 21.38 -1.61 19.41
N ASP A 48 22.53 -2.21 19.78
CA ASP A 48 23.83 -1.53 19.70
C ASP A 48 24.22 -1.21 18.24
N ALA A 49 24.48 0.08 17.96
CA ALA A 49 24.79 0.57 16.61
C ALA A 49 26.08 -0.04 16.02
N GLY A 50 27.08 -0.30 16.85
CA GLY A 50 28.33 -0.96 16.43
C GLY A 50 28.10 -2.40 15.96
N ARG A 51 27.23 -3.13 16.66
CA ARG A 51 26.79 -4.50 16.33
C ARG A 51 25.93 -4.54 15.08
N LEU A 52 25.01 -3.59 14.91
CA LEU A 52 24.24 -3.43 13.67
C LEU A 52 25.15 -3.24 12.47
N THR A 53 26.16 -2.36 12.57
CA THR A 53 27.13 -2.12 11.48
C THR A 53 27.84 -3.40 11.02
N ARG A 54 28.25 -4.26 11.97
CA ARG A 54 28.85 -5.56 11.64
C ARG A 54 27.88 -6.51 10.94
N GLY A 55 26.61 -6.52 11.36
CA GLY A 55 25.56 -7.31 10.71
C GLY A 55 25.28 -6.86 9.27
N ARG A 56 25.26 -5.54 9.03
CA ARG A 56 25.11 -4.97 7.69
C ARG A 56 26.18 -5.47 6.73
N ALA A 57 27.42 -5.53 7.17
CA ALA A 57 28.52 -6.08 6.38
C ALA A 57 28.34 -7.59 6.10
N TYR A 58 27.74 -8.32 7.04
CA TYR A 58 27.46 -9.75 6.91
C TYR A 58 26.35 -10.03 5.89
N ALA A 59 25.26 -9.28 5.95
CA ALA A 59 24.17 -9.33 4.98
C ALA A 59 24.65 -9.04 3.55
N ARG A 60 25.48 -8.00 3.37
CA ARG A 60 26.10 -7.66 2.07
C ARG A 60 27.01 -8.76 1.52
N ARG A 61 27.62 -9.57 2.37
CA ARG A 61 28.49 -10.68 1.97
C ARG A 61 27.72 -11.94 1.55
N GLY A 62 26.40 -11.98 1.71
CA GLY A 62 25.60 -13.14 1.31
C GLY A 62 25.73 -14.31 2.28
N GLN A 63 25.84 -14.02 3.58
CA GLN A 63 26.08 -15.03 4.61
C GLN A 63 24.81 -15.66 5.18
N VAL A 64 23.64 -15.14 4.82
CA VAL A 64 22.34 -15.69 5.20
C VAL A 64 21.94 -16.71 4.14
N LEU A 65 21.69 -17.95 4.54
CA LEU A 65 21.40 -19.07 3.65
C LEU A 65 19.94 -19.05 3.20
N ASP A 66 19.04 -18.75 4.13
CA ASP A 66 17.61 -18.64 3.94
C ASP A 66 17.02 -17.67 4.95
N LEU A 67 15.86 -17.13 4.59
CA LEU A 67 15.01 -16.29 5.41
C LEU A 67 13.57 -16.68 5.09
N ASP A 68 12.88 -17.24 6.07
CA ASP A 68 11.47 -17.63 6.00
C ASP A 68 10.67 -16.75 6.94
N LEU A 69 9.56 -16.19 6.45
CA LEU A 69 8.72 -15.26 7.18
C LEU A 69 7.31 -15.83 7.28
N GLY A 70 6.84 -16.01 8.51
CA GLY A 70 5.48 -16.41 8.81
C GLY A 70 4.85 -15.52 9.89
N PRO A 71 3.59 -15.80 10.27
CA PRO A 71 2.91 -15.08 11.34
C PRO A 71 3.71 -15.11 12.64
N GLY A 72 4.12 -13.93 13.09
CA GLY A 72 4.82 -13.70 14.35
C GLY A 72 6.27 -14.18 14.38
N LEU A 73 6.82 -14.70 13.27
CA LEU A 73 8.13 -15.35 13.28
C LEU A 73 8.88 -15.22 11.96
N ALA A 74 10.07 -14.64 12.01
CA ALA A 74 11.07 -14.75 10.96
C ALA A 74 12.14 -15.78 11.40
N LYS A 75 12.38 -16.80 10.57
CA LYS A 75 13.42 -17.81 10.76
C LYS A 75 14.51 -17.63 9.72
N ALA A 76 15.77 -17.79 10.11
CA ALA A 76 16.86 -17.76 9.15
C ALA A 76 18.01 -18.65 9.60
N ARG A 77 18.73 -19.20 8.63
CA ARG A 77 20.04 -19.85 8.87
C ARG A 77 21.16 -18.96 8.38
N VAL A 78 22.14 -18.71 9.24
CA VAL A 78 23.27 -17.82 8.93
C VAL A 78 24.59 -18.56 9.06
N GLN A 79 25.40 -18.52 8.01
CA GLN A 79 26.71 -19.16 8.01
C GLN A 79 27.69 -18.37 8.89
N GLY A 80 28.22 -19.06 9.89
CA GLY A 80 29.24 -18.54 10.79
C GLY A 80 30.64 -19.04 10.44
N SER A 81 31.51 -19.06 11.44
CA SER A 81 32.80 -19.73 11.39
C SER A 81 32.72 -21.25 11.63
N ARG A 82 31.56 -21.77 12.05
CA ARG A 82 31.34 -23.21 12.31
C ARG A 82 30.73 -23.90 11.09
N PRO A 83 30.99 -25.21 10.86
CA PRO A 83 30.38 -25.95 9.76
C PRO A 83 28.85 -26.00 9.81
N LYS A 84 28.26 -26.11 11.02
CA LYS A 84 26.81 -26.00 11.21
C LYS A 84 26.41 -24.51 11.20
N PRO A 85 25.51 -24.06 10.30
CA PRO A 85 24.96 -22.71 10.32
C PRO A 85 24.23 -22.42 11.64
N TYR A 86 24.17 -21.14 12.01
CA TYR A 86 23.44 -20.70 13.19
C TYR A 86 21.98 -20.43 12.84
N ASP A 87 21.08 -21.00 13.62
CA ASP A 87 19.66 -20.68 13.60
C ASP A 87 19.42 -19.33 14.27
N VAL A 88 18.63 -18.48 13.61
CA VAL A 88 18.18 -17.16 14.05
C VAL A 88 16.66 -17.11 14.03
N HIS A 89 16.06 -16.61 15.11
CA HIS A 89 14.63 -16.38 15.23
C HIS A 89 14.36 -14.94 15.64
N VAL A 90 13.43 -14.28 14.95
CA VAL A 90 12.90 -12.97 15.32
C VAL A 90 11.39 -13.11 15.46
N ARG A 91 10.89 -12.95 16.68
CA ARG A 91 9.49 -13.15 17.05
C ARG A 91 8.82 -11.83 17.42
N ILE A 92 7.56 -11.72 17.02
CA ILE A 92 6.62 -10.69 17.45
C ILE A 92 5.27 -11.32 17.75
N THR A 93 4.41 -10.59 18.45
CA THR A 93 3.00 -10.99 18.59
C THR A 93 2.28 -10.82 17.25
N ALA A 94 1.82 -11.92 16.66
CA ALA A 94 0.86 -11.87 15.56
C ALA A 94 -0.55 -11.62 16.10
N TYR A 95 -1.40 -10.99 15.30
CA TYR A 95 -2.80 -10.77 15.63
C TYR A 95 -3.67 -11.93 15.16
N ASP A 96 -4.74 -12.18 15.89
CA ASP A 96 -5.70 -13.22 15.56
C ASP A 96 -6.70 -12.78 14.48
N ALA A 97 -7.56 -13.71 14.04
CA ALA A 97 -8.53 -13.44 12.98
C ALA A 97 -9.57 -12.38 13.37
N ARG A 98 -9.91 -12.26 14.66
CA ARG A 98 -10.90 -11.28 15.15
C ARG A 98 -10.29 -9.88 15.19
N GLU A 99 -9.06 -9.76 15.68
CA GLU A 99 -8.28 -8.53 15.65
C GLU A 99 -8.11 -8.03 14.22
N TRP A 100 -7.76 -8.94 13.29
CA TRP A 100 -7.65 -8.61 11.87
C TRP A 100 -8.96 -8.24 11.18
N ALA A 101 -10.09 -8.85 11.58
CA ALA A 101 -11.40 -8.45 11.06
C ALA A 101 -11.71 -6.99 11.42
N GLY A 102 -11.46 -6.60 12.68
CA GLY A 102 -11.65 -5.21 13.13
C GLY A 102 -10.69 -4.23 12.44
N LEU A 103 -9.42 -4.60 12.28
CA LEU A 103 -8.44 -3.79 11.53
C LEU A 103 -8.82 -3.62 10.06
N ALA A 104 -9.25 -4.69 9.39
CA ALA A 104 -9.68 -4.63 8.00
C ALA A 104 -10.91 -3.74 7.84
N GLU A 105 -11.83 -3.74 8.80
CA GLU A 105 -12.97 -2.83 8.82
C GLU A 105 -12.55 -1.37 8.97
N ALA A 106 -11.67 -1.07 9.92
CA ALA A 106 -11.13 0.28 10.13
C ALA A 106 -10.35 0.79 8.90
N LEU A 107 -9.53 -0.06 8.26
CA LEU A 107 -8.82 0.26 7.03
C LEU A 107 -9.77 0.50 5.85
N ALA A 108 -10.84 -0.29 5.74
CA ALA A 108 -11.82 -0.18 4.67
C ALA A 108 -12.72 1.05 4.80
N ALA A 109 -12.99 1.51 6.03
CA ALA A 109 -13.81 2.69 6.31
C ALA A 109 -13.21 3.99 5.71
N GLN A 110 -11.89 4.02 5.48
CA GLN A 110 -11.19 5.14 4.87
C GLN A 110 -10.92 4.85 3.39
N ALA A 111 -11.75 5.42 2.51
CA ALA A 111 -11.73 5.15 1.07
C ALA A 111 -10.34 5.31 0.41
N LEU A 112 -9.54 6.29 0.86
CA LEU A 112 -8.19 6.51 0.35
C LEU A 112 -7.22 5.38 0.75
N HIS A 113 -7.27 4.91 1.99
CA HIS A 113 -6.42 3.81 2.46
C HIS A 113 -6.79 2.52 1.76
N ARG A 114 -8.09 2.23 1.65
CA ARG A 114 -8.61 1.09 0.89
C ARG A 114 -8.12 1.11 -0.55
N ALA A 115 -8.26 2.23 -1.25
CA ALA A 115 -7.84 2.35 -2.65
C ALA A 115 -6.34 2.13 -2.84
N LYS A 116 -5.50 2.75 -1.99
CA LYS A 116 -4.05 2.57 -2.02
C LYS A 116 -3.64 1.12 -1.74
N LEU A 117 -4.19 0.49 -0.70
CA LEU A 117 -3.91 -0.91 -0.37
C LEU A 117 -4.33 -1.86 -1.51
N LEU A 118 -5.48 -1.62 -2.13
CA LEU A 118 -5.92 -2.39 -3.31
C LEU A 118 -5.00 -2.20 -4.53
N ALA A 119 -4.35 -1.04 -4.65
CA ALA A 119 -3.32 -0.77 -5.64
C ALA A 119 -1.95 -1.38 -5.28
N GLY A 120 -1.83 -2.02 -4.11
CA GLY A 120 -0.57 -2.58 -3.62
C GLY A 120 0.35 -1.55 -2.94
N GLU A 121 -0.14 -0.33 -2.72
CA GLU A 121 0.59 0.73 -2.03
C GLU A 121 0.30 0.71 -0.53
N MET A 122 1.32 0.96 0.29
CA MET A 122 1.19 1.04 1.74
C MET A 122 1.24 2.50 2.21
N PRO A 123 0.09 3.15 2.53
CA PRO A 123 0.07 4.53 2.98
C PRO A 123 0.73 4.69 4.37
N PRO A 124 1.54 5.72 4.64
CA PRO A 124 2.07 6.02 5.98
C PRO A 124 0.99 6.14 7.05
N GLU A 125 -0.18 6.66 6.66
CA GLU A 125 -1.29 6.96 7.56
C GLU A 125 -1.94 5.69 8.15
N ILE A 126 -1.67 4.50 7.60
CA ILE A 126 -2.21 3.25 8.15
C ILE A 126 -1.68 2.97 9.56
N GLU A 127 -0.47 3.44 9.91
CA GLU A 127 0.07 3.25 11.26
C GLU A 127 -0.88 3.86 12.31
N GLN A 128 -1.50 5.00 12.00
CA GLN A 128 -2.48 5.65 12.87
C GLN A 128 -3.77 4.82 13.02
N VAL A 129 -4.18 4.09 11.98
CA VAL A 129 -5.33 3.18 12.03
C VAL A 129 -5.02 2.00 12.95
N PHE A 130 -3.82 1.41 12.81
CA PHE A 130 -3.34 0.34 13.68
C PHE A 130 -3.27 0.80 15.15
N ASP A 131 -2.72 1.97 15.40
CA ASP A 131 -2.61 2.55 16.74
C ASP A 131 -3.99 2.86 17.35
N ALA A 132 -4.93 3.38 16.56
CA ALA A 132 -6.30 3.66 17.02
C ALA A 132 -7.06 2.37 17.42
N CYS A 133 -6.74 1.24 16.78
CA CYS A 133 -7.27 -0.08 17.15
C CYS A 133 -6.54 -0.72 18.34
N GLY A 134 -5.49 -0.10 18.88
CA GLY A 134 -4.66 -0.67 19.95
C GLY A 134 -3.77 -1.83 19.48
N LEU A 135 -3.60 -1.98 18.17
CA LEU A 135 -2.90 -3.08 17.52
C LEU A 135 -1.76 -2.48 16.67
N PRO A 136 -0.63 -2.02 17.27
CA PRO A 136 0.40 -1.27 16.55
C PRO A 136 1.06 -2.09 15.43
N LEU A 137 1.19 -1.51 14.23
CA LEU A 137 1.74 -2.20 13.05
C LEU A 137 3.14 -2.75 13.31
N PHE A 138 4.02 -1.95 13.91
CA PHE A 138 5.38 -2.35 14.25
C PHE A 138 5.51 -2.70 15.74
N PRO A 139 6.42 -3.64 16.09
CA PRO A 139 6.65 -3.97 17.49
C PRO A 139 7.28 -2.78 18.24
N GLY A 140 6.85 -2.55 19.47
CA GLY A 140 7.54 -1.63 20.38
C GLY A 140 8.90 -2.17 20.83
N GLU A 141 9.61 -1.43 21.67
CA GLU A 141 10.97 -1.77 22.11
C GLU A 141 11.09 -3.15 22.78
N ARG A 142 10.04 -3.60 23.47
CA ARG A 142 9.97 -4.93 24.11
C ARG A 142 9.18 -5.96 23.30
N GLY A 143 8.68 -5.57 22.11
CA GLY A 143 7.87 -6.41 21.25
C GLY A 143 8.66 -7.30 20.31
N LEU A 144 10.00 -7.21 20.33
CA LEU A 144 10.93 -8.00 19.53
C LEU A 144 11.64 -9.02 20.42
N ASP A 145 11.24 -10.29 20.32
CA ASP A 145 12.00 -11.40 20.88
C ASP A 145 12.99 -11.92 19.83
N MET A 146 14.26 -11.98 20.16
CA MET A 146 15.32 -12.21 19.19
C MET A 146 16.34 -13.21 19.72
N GLU A 147 16.53 -14.30 18.98
CA GLU A 147 17.41 -15.39 19.38
C GLU A 147 18.38 -15.75 18.25
N CYS A 148 19.59 -16.11 18.63
CA CYS A 148 20.58 -16.69 17.72
C CYS A 148 21.38 -17.76 18.44
N SER A 149 21.48 -18.94 17.84
CA SER A 149 22.22 -20.10 18.39
C SER A 149 23.75 -19.94 18.44
N CYS A 150 24.27 -18.76 18.15
CA CYS A 150 25.71 -18.49 18.11
C CYS A 150 26.27 -18.21 19.51
N PRO A 151 27.55 -18.48 19.77
CA PRO A 151 28.16 -18.28 21.10
C PRO A 151 28.50 -16.81 21.42
N ASP A 152 28.08 -15.83 20.60
CA ASP A 152 28.26 -14.40 20.88
C ASP A 152 27.23 -13.97 21.93
N TRP A 153 27.72 -13.55 23.08
CA TRP A 153 26.94 -13.15 24.25
C TRP A 153 26.44 -11.71 24.17
N GLY A 154 26.89 -10.91 23.20
CA GLY A 154 26.38 -9.55 23.05
C GLY A 154 25.23 -9.46 22.04
N PHE A 155 24.36 -8.50 22.30
CA PHE A 155 23.04 -8.42 21.69
C PHE A 155 22.84 -7.10 20.91
N PRO A 156 22.34 -7.14 19.67
CA PRO A 156 22.25 -8.33 18.81
C PRO A 156 23.65 -8.81 18.39
N CYS A 157 23.80 -10.11 18.10
CA CYS A 157 25.01 -10.61 17.46
C CYS A 157 25.04 -10.20 15.97
N LYS A 158 26.19 -10.33 15.31
CA LYS A 158 26.30 -9.98 13.86
C LYS A 158 25.36 -10.79 12.96
N HIS A 159 25.00 -12.03 13.34
CA HIS A 159 24.12 -12.89 12.54
C HIS A 159 22.67 -12.39 12.63
N LEU A 160 22.21 -12.10 13.86
CA LEU A 160 20.90 -11.53 14.12
C LEU A 160 20.76 -10.17 13.42
N SER A 161 21.75 -9.28 13.56
CA SER A 161 21.78 -8.00 12.86
C SER A 161 21.71 -8.15 11.33
N ALA A 162 22.33 -9.20 10.76
CA ALA A 162 22.26 -9.44 9.32
C ALA A 162 20.84 -9.83 8.88
N VAL A 163 20.17 -10.69 9.66
CA VAL A 163 18.79 -11.11 9.41
C VAL A 163 17.84 -9.92 9.52
N LEU A 164 18.00 -9.07 10.55
CA LEU A 164 17.17 -7.87 10.73
C LEU A 164 17.26 -6.91 9.53
N TYR A 165 18.45 -6.72 8.96
CA TYR A 165 18.62 -5.88 7.76
C TYR A 165 18.02 -6.51 6.50
N LEU A 166 18.15 -7.83 6.32
CA LEU A 166 17.51 -8.51 5.19
C LEU A 166 15.99 -8.50 5.32
N LEU A 167 15.46 -8.60 6.54
CA LEU A 167 14.03 -8.46 6.80
C LEU A 167 13.54 -7.05 6.43
N ALA A 168 14.28 -6.00 6.78
CA ALA A 168 13.98 -4.64 6.35
C ALA A 168 14.00 -4.47 4.82
N GLU A 169 14.97 -5.09 4.12
CA GLU A 169 14.98 -5.07 2.64
C GLU A 169 13.86 -5.88 2.00
N ALA A 170 13.44 -6.98 2.64
CA ALA A 170 12.29 -7.75 2.18
C ALA A 170 11.02 -6.93 2.29
N PHE A 171 10.84 -6.18 3.40
CA PHE A 171 9.73 -5.25 3.55
C PHE A 171 9.76 -4.13 2.49
N ASP A 172 10.93 -3.57 2.18
CA ASP A 172 11.08 -2.60 1.08
C ASP A 172 10.58 -3.15 -0.26
N GLU A 173 10.76 -4.45 -0.52
CA GLU A 173 10.32 -5.10 -1.77
C GLU A 173 8.82 -5.39 -1.79
N ASP A 174 8.28 -5.89 -0.68
CA ASP A 174 6.86 -6.14 -0.53
C ASP A 174 6.38 -5.64 0.85
N PRO A 175 5.66 -4.50 0.92
CA PRO A 175 5.18 -3.96 2.18
C PRO A 175 4.20 -4.91 2.89
N PHE A 176 3.48 -5.77 2.18
CA PHE A 176 2.53 -6.70 2.79
C PHE A 176 3.21 -7.77 3.64
N LEU A 177 4.52 -7.96 3.51
CA LEU A 177 5.28 -8.84 4.41
C LEU A 177 5.27 -8.36 5.86
N VAL A 178 5.15 -7.06 6.12
CA VAL A 178 4.97 -6.53 7.49
C VAL A 178 3.63 -7.02 8.06
N LEU A 179 2.58 -7.01 7.24
CA LEU A 179 1.23 -7.46 7.61
C LEU A 179 1.18 -8.99 7.76
N ALA A 180 1.87 -9.72 6.88
CA ALA A 180 2.02 -11.17 6.96
C ALA A 180 2.75 -11.58 8.24
N TRP A 181 3.78 -10.84 8.63
CA TRP A 181 4.46 -11.04 9.91
C TRP A 181 3.53 -10.74 11.10
N ARG A 182 2.58 -9.81 10.96
CA ARG A 182 1.49 -9.59 11.91
C ARG A 182 0.32 -10.56 11.79
N GLY A 183 0.38 -11.54 10.89
CA GLY A 183 -0.60 -12.62 10.75
C GLY A 183 -1.63 -12.46 9.64
N MET A 184 -1.51 -11.44 8.77
CA MET A 184 -2.42 -11.25 7.64
C MET A 184 -1.69 -11.38 6.30
N ALA A 185 -2.02 -12.43 5.56
CA ALA A 185 -1.56 -12.61 4.19
C ALA A 185 -2.15 -11.52 3.28
N LYS A 186 -1.39 -11.13 2.26
CA LYS A 186 -1.79 -10.11 1.27
C LYS A 186 -3.16 -10.39 0.66
N ASP A 187 -3.35 -11.58 0.10
CA ASP A 187 -4.59 -11.93 -0.59
C ASP A 187 -5.80 -11.90 0.36
N ALA A 188 -5.62 -12.39 1.59
CA ALA A 188 -6.65 -12.35 2.62
C ALA A 188 -7.05 -10.90 2.99
N LEU A 189 -6.09 -9.98 3.11
CA LEU A 189 -6.38 -8.57 3.34
C LEU A 189 -7.11 -7.94 2.16
N LEU A 190 -6.64 -8.17 0.93
CA LEU A 190 -7.24 -7.61 -0.27
C LEU A 190 -8.69 -8.09 -0.45
N ASP A 191 -8.96 -9.36 -0.16
CA ASP A 191 -10.30 -9.92 -0.20
C ASP A 191 -11.20 -9.33 0.90
N ALA A 192 -10.69 -9.17 2.12
CA ALA A 192 -11.42 -8.48 3.19
C ALA A 192 -11.76 -7.03 2.80
N LEU A 193 -10.80 -6.27 2.27
CA LEU A 193 -11.02 -4.88 1.83
C LEU A 193 -12.02 -4.77 0.66
N ARG A 194 -12.08 -5.77 -0.22
CA ARG A 194 -13.09 -5.84 -1.29
C ARG A 194 -14.48 -6.04 -0.72
N GLN A 195 -14.62 -6.94 0.25
CA GLN A 195 -15.89 -7.28 0.90
C GLN A 195 -16.43 -6.14 1.77
N THR A 196 -15.59 -5.50 2.59
CA THR A 196 -16.06 -4.50 3.56
C THR A 196 -16.54 -3.21 2.93
N GLY A 197 -15.88 -2.73 1.87
CA GLY A 197 -16.31 -1.50 1.22
C GLY A 197 -17.39 -1.71 0.15
N GLY A 198 -18.17 -2.77 0.27
CA GLY A 198 -19.50 -2.91 -0.32
C GLY A 198 -20.56 -2.30 0.59
N GLY A 199 -20.47 -0.99 0.85
CA GLY A 199 -21.61 -0.24 1.35
C GLY A 199 -22.67 -0.21 0.25
N GLU A 200 -23.66 -1.10 0.36
CA GLU A 200 -24.61 -1.47 -0.70
C GLU A 200 -23.91 -1.89 -2.01
N HIS A 201 -24.41 -2.95 -2.63
CA HIS A 201 -24.25 -3.09 -4.07
C HIS A 201 -25.01 -1.93 -4.74
N VAL A 202 -24.48 -0.70 -4.69
CA VAL A 202 -24.67 0.19 -5.82
C VAL A 202 -23.80 -0.46 -6.89
N GLU A 203 -24.40 -1.41 -7.60
CA GLU A 203 -23.95 -1.84 -8.91
C GLU A 203 -23.47 -0.57 -9.60
N LYS A 204 -22.13 -0.43 -9.76
CA LYS A 204 -21.58 0.70 -10.52
C LYS A 204 -22.40 0.67 -11.80
N PRO A 205 -23.22 1.70 -12.10
CA PRO A 205 -23.91 1.70 -13.37
C PRO A 205 -22.78 1.57 -14.38
N ARG A 206 -22.75 0.44 -15.10
CA ARG A 206 -21.78 0.30 -16.17
C ARG A 206 -21.99 1.53 -17.02
N LEU A 207 -20.91 2.15 -17.51
CA LEU A 207 -21.01 3.35 -18.33
C LEU A 207 -21.96 3.15 -19.55
N LEU A 208 -22.31 1.89 -19.84
CA LEU A 208 -23.24 1.42 -20.85
C LEU A 208 -24.25 0.37 -20.31
N ASP A 209 -24.69 0.45 -19.04
CA ASP A 209 -25.82 -0.36 -18.55
C ASP A 209 -27.14 0.24 -19.04
N VAL A 210 -27.33 0.16 -20.35
CA VAL A 210 -28.62 0.43 -20.98
C VAL A 210 -29.24 -0.93 -21.26
N THR A 211 -30.44 -1.16 -20.75
CA THR A 211 -31.24 -2.32 -21.14
C THR A 211 -31.39 -2.30 -22.66
N ASP A 212 -30.89 -3.34 -23.32
CA ASP A 212 -30.99 -3.47 -24.77
C ASP A 212 -32.44 -3.79 -25.13
N VAL A 213 -33.17 -2.79 -25.60
CA VAL A 213 -34.57 -2.91 -26.04
C VAL A 213 -34.57 -2.94 -27.57
N PRO A 214 -35.28 -3.88 -28.22
CA PRO A 214 -35.35 -3.94 -29.67
C PRO A 214 -35.72 -2.59 -30.29
N PHE A 215 -34.97 -2.18 -31.33
CA PHE A 215 -35.16 -0.87 -31.96
C PHE A 215 -36.62 -0.58 -32.38
N ALA A 216 -37.36 -1.60 -32.80
CA ALA A 216 -38.76 -1.49 -33.19
C ALA A 216 -39.66 -0.92 -32.07
N GLU A 217 -39.31 -1.15 -30.81
CA GLU A 217 -40.05 -0.66 -29.64
C GLU A 217 -39.64 0.76 -29.23
N ARG A 218 -38.57 1.31 -29.82
CA ARG A 218 -37.98 2.62 -29.51
C ARG A 218 -38.17 3.66 -30.63
N VAL A 219 -38.91 3.33 -31.69
CA VAL A 219 -39.07 4.23 -32.84
C VAL A 219 -39.79 5.54 -32.46
N GLY A 220 -40.76 5.47 -31.54
CA GLY A 220 -41.57 6.61 -31.13
C GLY A 220 -40.83 7.64 -30.27
N ASP A 221 -39.81 7.20 -29.53
CA ASP A 221 -39.03 8.03 -28.59
C ASP A 221 -37.54 8.14 -28.99
N PHE A 222 -37.14 7.59 -30.15
CA PHE A 222 -35.76 7.55 -30.64
C PHE A 222 -35.08 8.92 -30.67
N TYR A 223 -35.82 9.96 -31.04
CA TYR A 223 -35.32 11.34 -31.09
C TYR A 223 -35.53 12.11 -29.77
N GLY A 224 -36.11 11.47 -28.76
CA GLY A 224 -36.27 12.03 -27.42
C GLY A 224 -34.93 12.12 -26.69
N SER A 225 -34.74 13.18 -25.92
CA SER A 225 -33.60 13.33 -25.01
C SER A 225 -33.68 12.28 -23.89
N GLY A 226 -33.21 11.07 -24.14
CA GLY A 226 -33.01 10.06 -23.11
C GLY A 226 -31.90 10.48 -22.16
N ALA A 227 -32.23 10.72 -20.88
CA ALA A 227 -31.22 10.94 -19.86
C ALA A 227 -30.43 9.64 -19.68
N SER A 228 -29.19 9.62 -20.17
CA SER A 228 -28.27 8.52 -19.87
C SER A 228 -27.89 8.60 -18.38
N PRO A 229 -28.03 7.52 -17.59
CA PRO A 229 -27.53 7.51 -16.21
C PRO A 229 -26.02 7.79 -16.13
N ALA A 230 -25.28 7.45 -17.19
CA ALA A 230 -23.83 7.63 -17.29
C ALA A 230 -23.41 9.05 -17.71
N ARG A 231 -24.35 9.86 -18.19
CA ARG A 231 -24.11 11.25 -18.55
C ARG A 231 -25.31 12.07 -18.08
N PRO A 232 -25.29 12.57 -16.83
CA PRO A 232 -26.22 13.62 -16.45
C PRO A 232 -25.93 14.78 -17.41
N GLY A 233 -26.74 14.91 -18.47
CA GLY A 233 -26.87 16.20 -19.13
C GLY A 233 -27.24 17.22 -18.06
N PRO A 234 -26.90 18.51 -18.22
CA PRO A 234 -27.42 19.51 -17.33
C PRO A 234 -28.94 19.32 -17.30
N ALA A 235 -29.46 18.94 -16.13
CA ALA A 235 -30.90 18.84 -15.96
C ALA A 235 -31.42 20.22 -16.30
N ALA A 236 -32.14 20.34 -17.42
CA ALA A 236 -32.88 21.55 -17.74
C ALA A 236 -34.03 21.62 -16.73
N GLY A 237 -33.69 22.00 -15.50
CA GLY A 237 -34.67 22.28 -14.48
C GLY A 237 -35.41 23.56 -14.83
N PRO A 238 -36.67 23.72 -14.37
CA PRO A 238 -37.40 24.97 -14.51
C PRO A 238 -36.63 26.07 -13.77
N GLY A 239 -35.88 26.89 -14.51
CA GLY A 239 -34.93 27.87 -13.96
C GLY A 239 -33.62 28.00 -14.74
N SER A 240 -33.36 27.13 -15.71
CA SER A 240 -32.26 27.30 -16.66
C SER A 240 -32.47 28.57 -17.52
N PRO A 241 -31.49 29.48 -17.62
CA PRO A 241 -31.60 30.66 -18.49
C PRO A 241 -31.91 30.24 -19.92
N SER A 242 -32.95 30.79 -20.53
CA SER A 242 -33.37 30.43 -21.89
C SER A 242 -32.32 30.71 -22.97
N ASP A 243 -31.35 31.57 -22.68
CA ASP A 243 -30.20 31.85 -23.54
C ASP A 243 -28.97 30.97 -23.24
N LEU A 244 -29.10 29.89 -22.45
CA LEU A 244 -27.97 29.00 -22.08
C LEU A 244 -27.24 28.44 -23.30
N LEU A 245 -27.97 28.03 -24.34
CA LEU A 245 -27.36 27.54 -25.59
C LEU A 245 -26.49 28.61 -26.25
N LEU A 246 -26.92 29.88 -26.22
CA LEU A 246 -26.13 31.00 -26.76
C LEU A 246 -24.90 31.30 -25.90
N ARG A 247 -24.87 30.89 -24.63
CA ARG A 247 -23.71 31.08 -23.73
C ARG A 247 -22.74 29.91 -23.74
N ALA A 248 -23.23 28.71 -24.01
CA ALA A 248 -22.44 27.48 -23.98
C ALA A 248 -21.67 27.23 -25.29
N LEU A 249 -22.12 27.84 -26.40
CA LEU A 249 -21.47 27.70 -27.70
C LEU A 249 -20.46 28.82 -27.93
N ASP A 250 -19.35 28.48 -28.59
CA ASP A 250 -18.42 29.47 -29.08
C ASP A 250 -19.10 30.40 -30.10
N PRO A 251 -18.93 31.73 -30.00
CA PRO A 251 -19.62 32.66 -30.86
C PRO A 251 -19.20 32.46 -32.32
N PRO A 252 -20.16 32.19 -33.24
CA PRO A 252 -19.83 32.11 -34.65
C PRO A 252 -19.30 33.47 -35.13
N PRO A 253 -18.36 33.52 -36.08
CA PRO A 253 -17.76 34.75 -36.58
C PRO A 253 -18.71 35.52 -37.54
N VAL A 254 -20.02 35.47 -37.28
CA VAL A 254 -21.06 36.09 -38.10
C VAL A 254 -21.57 37.34 -37.38
N LYS A 255 -21.57 38.47 -38.11
CA LYS A 255 -22.11 39.74 -37.64
C LYS A 255 -23.16 40.23 -38.63
N ALA A 256 -24.28 40.73 -38.11
CA ALA A 256 -25.25 41.47 -38.92
C ALA A 256 -25.25 42.92 -38.44
N ARG A 257 -25.01 43.86 -39.37
CA ARG A 257 -24.91 45.31 -39.06
C ARG A 257 -23.95 45.62 -37.90
N HIS A 258 -22.78 44.98 -37.90
CA HIS A 258 -21.74 45.07 -36.87
C HIS A 258 -22.10 44.51 -35.48
N ILE A 259 -23.29 43.93 -35.30
CA ILE A 259 -23.70 43.28 -34.05
C ILE A 259 -23.42 41.77 -34.16
N PRO A 260 -22.79 41.13 -33.16
CA PRO A 260 -22.61 39.68 -33.11
C PRO A 260 -23.95 38.95 -33.20
N LEU A 261 -24.00 37.87 -33.98
CA LEU A 261 -25.23 37.10 -34.21
C LEU A 261 -25.90 36.64 -32.90
N LEU A 262 -25.11 36.20 -31.92
CA LEU A 262 -25.65 35.72 -30.63
C LEU A 262 -26.35 36.83 -29.84
N ASP A 263 -25.88 38.07 -29.94
CA ASP A 263 -26.50 39.21 -29.26
C ASP A 263 -27.83 39.62 -29.90
N LEU A 264 -27.97 39.42 -31.22
CA LEU A 264 -29.23 39.60 -31.94
C LEU A 264 -30.27 38.53 -31.58
N LEU A 265 -29.83 37.29 -31.30
CA LEU A 265 -30.71 36.16 -31.00
C LEU A 265 -31.17 36.13 -29.54
N ARG A 266 -30.40 36.74 -28.63
CA ARG A 266 -30.68 36.70 -27.19
C ARG A 266 -32.08 37.22 -26.80
N PRO A 267 -32.61 38.32 -27.36
CA PRO A 267 -33.97 38.76 -27.08
C PRO A 267 -35.03 37.77 -27.57
N ALA A 268 -34.83 37.13 -28.72
CA ALA A 268 -35.76 36.15 -29.28
C ALA A 268 -35.85 34.89 -28.42
N TYR A 269 -34.71 34.37 -27.95
CA TYR A 269 -34.67 33.23 -27.02
C TYR A 269 -35.37 33.52 -25.68
N ARG A 270 -35.32 34.78 -25.22
CA ARG A 270 -36.06 35.21 -24.02
C ARG A 270 -37.57 35.29 -24.26
N ALA A 271 -38.00 35.73 -25.45
CA ALA A 271 -39.40 35.78 -25.81
C ALA A 271 -40.02 34.39 -25.98
N PHE A 272 -39.36 33.47 -26.69
CA PHE A 272 -39.85 32.10 -26.86
C PHE A 272 -40.05 31.36 -25.53
N ALA A 273 -39.15 31.57 -24.57
CA ALA A 273 -39.28 30.96 -23.25
C ALA A 273 -40.39 31.59 -22.36
N ALA A 274 -40.89 32.78 -22.72
CA ALA A 274 -42.02 33.40 -22.02
C ALA A 274 -43.37 32.87 -22.51
N GLU A 275 -43.47 32.48 -23.79
CA GLU A 275 -44.68 31.91 -24.39
C GLU A 275 -44.95 30.44 -23.97
N GLU A 276 -43.95 29.71 -23.49
CA GLU A 276 -44.11 28.32 -23.00
C GLU A 276 -44.62 28.21 -21.55
N ASN A 277 -44.76 29.33 -20.83
CA ASN A 277 -45.21 29.37 -19.42
C ASN A 277 -46.65 29.94 -19.23
N GLU A 278 -47.39 30.13 -20.32
CA GLU A 278 -48.84 30.45 -20.35
C GLU A 278 -49.65 29.21 -20.79
#